data_AF-A0AAQ0CGD0-F1
#
_entry.id   AF-A0AAQ0CGD0-F1
#
_cell.length_a   1.000
_cell.length_b   1.000
_cell.length_c   1.000
_cell.angle_alpha   90.00
_cell.angle_beta   90.00
_cell.angle_gamma   90.00
#
_symmetry.space_group_name_H-M   'P 1'
#
loop_
_entity.id
_entity.type
_entity.pdbx_description
1 polymer ?
#
loop_
_entity_poly.entity_id
_entity_poly.type
_entity_poly.pdbx_seq_one_letter_code
_entity_poly.pdbx_strand_id
1 'polypeptide(L)' 'MSTIEERVKKVVAERLNVKEEDIQNSSSFTEDLGADSLDTVELVMALEEEFDTEIPDEEAEKITTVQEAIDYVNAHQ' A
#
# COMPACT_ATOMS: atom_id res chain seq x y z
N MET A 1 14.45 -6.67 12.10
CA MET A 1 13.05 -6.24 12.22
C MET A 1 12.77 -5.45 10.98
N SER A 2 11.82 -5.89 10.15
CA SER A 2 11.45 -5.12 8.97
C SER A 2 10.64 -3.91 9.39
N THR A 3 10.89 -2.76 8.78
CA THR A 3 10.13 -1.53 9.07
C THR A 3 8.73 -1.60 8.45
N ILE A 4 7.80 -0.76 8.90
CA ILE A 4 6.47 -0.65 8.26
C ILE A 4 6.62 -0.30 6.78
N GLU A 5 7.55 0.60 6.44
CA GLU A 5 7.86 0.95 5.05
C GLU A 5 8.28 -0.27 4.21
N GLU A 6 9.22 -1.08 4.71
CA GLU A 6 9.67 -2.29 4.00
C GLU A 6 8.52 -3.28 3.78
N ARG A 7 7.66 -3.45 4.79
CA ARG A 7 6.51 -4.36 4.71
C ARG A 7 5.45 -3.86 3.72
N VAL A 8 5.11 -2.57 3.75
CA VAL A 8 4.17 -1.97 2.78
C VAL A 8 4.73 -2.11 1.36
N LYS A 9 5.99 -1.73 1.13
CA LYS A 9 6.62 -1.84 -0.20
C LYS A 9 6.63 -3.27 -0.70
N LYS A 10 6.87 -4.24 0.17
CA LYS A 10 6.81 -5.66 -0.17
C LYS A 10 5.42 -6.10 -0.60
N VAL A 11 4.38 -5.73 0.14
CA VAL A 11 2.97 -6.03 -0.23
C VAL A 11 2.64 -5.42 -1.59
N VAL A 12 3.02 -4.16 -1.82
CA VAL A 12 2.80 -3.46 -3.09
C VAL A 12 3.54 -4.14 -4.24
N ALA A 13 4.80 -4.53 -4.03
CA ALA A 13 5.62 -5.22 -5.03
C ALA A 13 5.02 -6.57 -5.43
N GLU A 14 4.58 -7.36 -4.45
CA GLU A 14 3.97 -8.67 -4.67
C GLU A 14 2.62 -8.55 -5.39
N ARG A 15 1.78 -7.57 -5.02
CA ARG A 15 0.45 -7.38 -5.60
C ARG A 15 0.48 -6.83 -7.00
N LEU A 16 1.30 -5.80 -7.24
CA LEU A 16 1.38 -5.14 -8.55
C LEU A 16 2.43 -5.78 -9.47
N ASN A 17 3.11 -6.84 -9.02
CA ASN A 17 4.18 -7.52 -9.75
C ASN A 17 5.27 -6.54 -10.26
N VAL A 18 5.60 -5.56 -9.41
CA VAL A 18 6.68 -4.59 -9.61
C VAL A 18 7.82 -4.91 -8.64
N LYS A 19 9.01 -4.36 -8.88
CA LYS A 19 10.12 -4.57 -7.96
C LYS A 19 10.09 -3.54 -6.85
N GLU A 20 10.43 -3.97 -5.62
CA GLU A 20 10.55 -3.06 -4.47
C GLU A 20 11.51 -1.89 -4.72
N GLU A 21 12.57 -2.11 -5.52
CA GLU A 21 13.54 -1.07 -5.90
C GLU A 21 12.95 0.04 -6.78
N ASP A 22 11.87 -0.24 -7.50
CA ASP A 22 11.19 0.70 -8.38
C ASP A 22 10.07 1.46 -7.64
N ILE A 23 9.75 1.08 -6.39
CA ILE A 23 8.70 1.70 -5.58
C ILE A 23 9.27 2.87 -4.77
N GLN A 24 8.82 4.08 -5.08
CA GLN A 24 9.11 5.27 -4.29
C GLN A 24 7.97 5.56 -3.33
N ASN A 25 8.25 6.24 -2.22
CA ASN A 25 7.20 6.63 -1.27
C ASN A 25 6.22 7.61 -1.94
N SER A 26 6.70 8.43 -2.86
CA SER A 26 5.87 9.33 -3.66
C SER A 26 5.15 8.64 -4.81
N SER A 27 5.38 7.35 -5.07
CA SER A 27 4.74 6.64 -6.18
C SER A 27 3.23 6.55 -5.94
N SER A 28 2.46 6.96 -6.94
CA SER A 28 1.03 6.73 -7.02
C SER A 28 0.76 5.28 -7.40
N PHE A 29 -0.16 4.62 -6.69
CA PHE A 29 -0.55 3.25 -7.01
C PHE A 29 -1.09 3.14 -8.43
N THR A 30 -1.92 4.09 -8.85
CA THR A 30 -2.58 4.06 -10.15
C THR A 30 -1.74 4.69 -11.26
N GLU A 31 -1.12 5.86 -11.02
CA GLU A 31 -0.41 6.60 -12.07
C GLU A 31 1.01 6.07 -12.32
N ASP A 32 1.73 5.69 -11.27
CA ASP A 32 3.14 5.26 -11.38
C ASP A 32 3.30 3.75 -11.40
N LEU A 33 2.52 3.04 -10.55
CA LEU A 33 2.62 1.58 -10.40
C LEU A 33 1.60 0.83 -11.25
N GLY A 34 0.66 1.54 -11.90
CA GLY A 34 -0.27 0.97 -12.86
C GLY A 34 -1.36 0.09 -12.26
N ALA A 35 -1.64 0.23 -10.96
CA ALA A 35 -2.76 -0.44 -10.30
C ALA A 35 -4.09 0.00 -10.91
N ASP A 36 -4.93 -0.96 -11.25
CA ASP A 36 -6.32 -0.67 -11.59
C ASP A 36 -7.22 -0.58 -10.35
N SER A 37 -8.51 -0.31 -10.54
CA SER A 37 -9.47 -0.20 -9.43
C SER A 37 -9.61 -1.49 -8.60
N LEU A 38 -9.40 -2.67 -9.22
CA LEU A 38 -9.45 -3.95 -8.52
C LEU A 38 -8.15 -4.16 -7.74
N ASP A 39 -7.01 -3.87 -8.35
CA ASP A 39 -5.70 -3.95 -7.71
C ASP A 39 -5.63 -3.09 -6.45
N THR A 40 -6.19 -1.87 -6.49
CA THR A 40 -6.24 -0.99 -5.32
C THR A 40 -7.05 -1.58 -4.17
N VAL A 41 -8.16 -2.26 -4.46
CA VAL A 41 -9.00 -2.92 -3.45
C VAL A 41 -8.25 -4.12 -2.86
N GLU A 42 -7.66 -4.95 -3.71
CA GLU A 42 -6.87 -6.11 -3.25
C GLU A 42 -5.63 -5.70 -2.46
N LEU A 43 -5.00 -4.58 -2.82
CA LEU A 43 -3.86 -4.02 -2.10
C LEU A 43 -4.26 -3.59 -0.69
N VAL A 44 -5.35 -2.85 -0.54
CA VAL A 44 -5.87 -2.43 0.76
C VAL A 44 -6.17 -3.65 1.64
N MET A 45 -6.87 -4.65 1.11
CA MET A 45 -7.13 -5.90 1.82
C MET A 45 -5.84 -6.62 2.24
N ALA A 46 -4.82 -6.62 1.39
CA ALA A 46 -3.53 -7.22 1.71
C ALA A 46 -2.79 -6.46 2.84
N LEU A 47 -2.92 -5.13 2.89
CA LEU A 47 -2.38 -4.31 3.97
C LEU A 47 -3.14 -4.55 5.27
N GLU A 48 -4.47 -4.66 5.22
CA GLU A 48 -5.30 -5.03 6.37
C GLU A 48 -4.86 -6.36 6.99
N GLU A 49 -4.70 -7.40 6.16
CA GLU A 49 -4.24 -8.73 6.60
C GLU A 49 -2.80 -8.72 7.13
N GLU A 50 -1.88 -8.03 6.47
CA GLU A 50 -0.47 -7.98 6.87
C GLU A 50 -0.28 -7.24 8.21
N PHE A 51 -1.09 -6.21 8.46
CA PHE A 51 -0.96 -5.37 9.65
C PHE A 51 -2.05 -5.59 10.70
N ASP A 52 -2.94 -6.57 10.52
CA ASP A 52 -4.08 -6.86 11.41
C ASP A 52 -4.88 -5.58 11.73
N THR A 53 -5.14 -4.78 10.70
CA THR A 53 -5.84 -3.48 10.77
C THR A 53 -7.08 -3.48 9.89
N GLU A 54 -7.99 -2.54 10.13
CA GLU A 54 -9.17 -2.29 9.31
C GLU A 54 -9.03 -0.90 8.67
N ILE A 55 -9.10 -0.81 7.35
CA ILE A 55 -9.01 0.43 6.58
C ILE A 55 -10.41 0.72 6.02
N PRO A 56 -11.16 1.69 6.56
CA PRO A 56 -12.47 2.04 6.03
C PRO A 56 -12.40 2.47 4.57
N ASP A 57 -13.42 2.16 3.78
CA ASP A 57 -13.50 2.52 2.36
C ASP A 57 -13.19 4.01 2.11
N GLU A 58 -13.70 4.92 2.95
CA GLU A 58 -13.47 6.36 2.84
C GLU A 58 -12.00 6.78 3.03
N GLU A 59 -11.23 6.02 3.81
CA GLU A 59 -9.79 6.25 3.99
C GLU A 59 -8.99 5.53 2.90
N ALA A 60 -9.40 4.33 2.50
CA ALA A 60 -8.83 3.61 1.36
C ALA A 60 -8.88 4.44 0.07
N GLU A 61 -9.98 5.15 -0.19
CA GLU A 61 -10.12 6.06 -1.32
C GLU A 61 -9.15 7.26 -1.28
N LYS A 62 -8.64 7.63 -0.10
CA LYS A 62 -7.66 8.70 0.07
C LYS A 62 -6.22 8.21 -0.03
N ILE A 63 -5.98 6.92 0.14
CA ILE A 63 -4.66 6.30 0.05
C ILE A 63 -4.31 6.08 -1.41
N THR A 64 -3.70 7.10 -2.02
CA THR A 64 -3.34 7.11 -3.46
C THR A 64 -1.86 6.82 -3.68
N THR A 65 -1.04 7.05 -2.67
CA THR A 65 0.42 6.88 -2.73
C THR A 65 0.95 5.91 -1.68
N VAL A 66 2.15 5.38 -1.94
CA VAL A 66 2.86 4.49 -1.03
C VAL A 66 3.10 5.14 0.33
N GLN A 67 3.46 6.43 0.37
CA GLN A 67 3.67 7.16 1.62
C GLN A 67 2.39 7.26 2.43
N GLU A 68 1.24 7.50 1.81
CA GLU A 68 -0.05 7.58 2.50
C GLU A 68 -0.43 6.23 3.13
N ALA A 69 -0.18 5.11 2.43
CA ALA A 69 -0.37 3.78 3.00
C ALA A 69 0.55 3.55 4.21
N ILE A 70 1.83 3.92 4.10
CA ILE A 70 2.80 3.82 5.18
C ILE A 70 2.37 4.67 6.38
N ASP A 71 1.96 5.92 6.15
CA ASP A 71 1.54 6.84 7.19
C ASP A 71 0.27 6.35 7.89
N TYR A 72 -0.69 5.84 7.12
CA TYR A 72 -1.91 5.25 7.66
C TYR A 72 -1.60 4.07 8.57
N VAL A 73 -0.80 3.11 8.10
CA VAL A 73 -0.42 1.93 8.89
C VAL A 73 0.37 2.34 10.13
N ASN A 74 1.30 3.30 10.03
CA ASN A 74 2.04 3.81 11.19
C ASN A 74 1.13 4.48 12.24
N ALA A 75 0.04 5.13 11.81
CA ALA A 75 -0.88 5.79 12.73
C ALA A 75 -1.82 4.81 13.45
N HIS A 76 -1.98 3.60 12.93
CA HIS A 76 -2.92 2.58 13.42
C HIS A 76 -2.24 1.32 13.98
N GLN A 77 -0.90 1.31 14.09
CA GLN A 77 -0.08 0.26 14.71
C GLN A 77 0.43 0.63 16.11
#